data_AF-A0A750KV15-F1
#
_entry.id   AF-A0A750KV15-F1
#
_cell.length_a   1.000
_cell.length_b   1.000
_cell.length_c   1.000
_cell.angle_alpha   90.00
_cell.angle_beta   90.00
_cell.angle_gamma   90.00
#
_symmetry.space_group_name_H-M   'P 1'
#
loop_
_entity.id
_entity.type
_entity.pdbx_description
1 polymer ?
#
loop_
_entity_poly.entity_id
_entity_poly.type
_entity_poly.pdbx_seq_one_letter_code
_entity_poly.pdbx_strand_id
1 'polypeptide(L)'
;MEKLTRRRFKQCSAGRAISAGMRIQIMHHAKLPTLKYVRELLDYNPSSGVFTRKISKGGKSVGSVAGSIDRDGRRRITLKGVKYFSSRIAWLFLTGQDPGDAEIDHINRNRSDDSAANLRISTRVQNARNTGLRSDNQVGVQCVGRIGKGSGETLLLARVVTGSVRERKTFPDTNEGLQAARKWVLRMKEKHHSEFSSMGAFND
;
A
#
# COMPACT_ATOMS: atom_id res chain seq x y z
N MET A 1 -2.62 -69.07 -34.54
CA MET A 1 -1.67 -68.79 -33.44
C MET A 1 -1.00 -67.47 -33.81
N GLU A 2 -0.98 -66.38 -33.07
CA GLU A 2 -1.18 -66.09 -31.65
C GLU A 2 -1.35 -64.56 -31.48
N LYS A 3 -1.79 -64.16 -30.29
CA LYS A 3 -2.38 -62.89 -29.86
C LYS A 3 -1.43 -61.68 -29.71
N LEU A 4 -2.04 -60.48 -29.69
CA LEU A 4 -1.75 -59.27 -28.84
C LEU A 4 -0.33 -58.64 -28.92
N THR A 5 -0.14 -57.34 -29.15
CA THR A 5 -0.54 -56.23 -28.26
C THR A 5 -0.18 -54.87 -28.91
N ARG A 6 -1.11 -53.92 -28.95
CA ARG A 6 -0.83 -52.50 -29.27
C ARG A 6 -0.28 -51.82 -28.02
N ARG A 7 0.99 -51.39 -28.04
CA ARG A 7 1.58 -50.52 -26.99
C ARG A 7 1.07 -49.08 -27.18
N ARG A 8 0.40 -48.56 -26.14
CA ARG A 8 -0.02 -47.16 -25.98
C ARG A 8 1.21 -46.25 -26.02
N PHE A 9 1.26 -45.32 -26.96
CA PHE A 9 2.07 -44.11 -26.84
C PHE A 9 1.50 -43.26 -25.70
N LYS A 10 2.21 -43.20 -24.57
CA LYS A 10 2.00 -42.15 -23.55
C LYS A 10 2.62 -40.87 -24.11
N GLN A 11 1.79 -39.99 -24.66
CA GLN A 11 2.17 -38.59 -24.78
C GLN A 11 2.29 -38.01 -23.36
N CYS A 12 3.51 -37.67 -22.97
CA CYS A 12 3.76 -36.79 -21.83
C CYS A 12 3.16 -35.42 -22.14
N SER A 13 2.26 -34.97 -21.28
CA SER A 13 1.60 -33.67 -21.36
C SER A 13 2.61 -32.53 -21.22
N ALA A 14 3.02 -31.96 -22.34
CA ALA A 14 3.71 -30.68 -22.38
C ALA A 14 2.70 -29.54 -22.16
N GLY A 15 3.07 -28.58 -21.30
CA GLY A 15 2.52 -27.23 -21.30
C GLY A 15 1.13 -27.04 -20.67
N ARG A 16 1.03 -27.05 -19.34
CA ARG A 16 -0.04 -26.26 -18.70
C ARG A 16 0.31 -24.78 -18.89
N ALA A 17 -0.45 -24.12 -19.74
CA ALA A 17 -0.53 -22.66 -19.80
C ALA A 17 -0.72 -22.11 -18.38
N ILE A 18 0.14 -21.19 -17.97
CA ILE A 18 -0.02 -20.43 -16.73
C ILE A 18 -1.14 -19.43 -16.96
N SER A 19 -2.40 -19.87 -16.87
CA SER A 19 -3.53 -18.98 -16.62
C SER A 19 -3.80 -18.94 -15.11
N ALA A 20 -2.77 -18.60 -14.32
CA ALA A 20 -2.99 -18.20 -12.95
C ALA A 20 -3.57 -16.78 -13.00
N GLY A 21 -4.90 -16.70 -13.09
CA GLY A 21 -5.64 -15.46 -13.07
C GLY A 21 -5.16 -14.59 -11.92
N MET A 22 -4.42 -13.54 -12.26
CA MET A 22 -4.16 -12.42 -11.37
C MET A 22 -5.53 -11.78 -11.16
N ARG A 23 -6.25 -12.26 -10.14
CA ARG A 23 -7.44 -11.60 -9.61
C ARG A 23 -6.94 -10.29 -9.02
N ILE A 24 -6.75 -9.28 -9.86
CA ILE A 24 -6.71 -7.90 -9.42
C ILE A 24 -8.10 -7.70 -8.81
N GLN A 25 -8.18 -7.75 -7.49
CA GLN A 25 -9.42 -7.48 -6.78
C GLN A 25 -9.68 -5.98 -6.90
N ILE A 26 -10.24 -5.58 -8.05
CA ILE A 26 -10.69 -4.23 -8.34
C ILE A 26 -11.70 -3.89 -7.26
N MET A 27 -11.34 -2.96 -6.37
CA MET A 27 -12.33 -2.40 -5.46
C MET A 27 -12.94 -1.22 -6.17
N HIS A 28 -14.20 -1.38 -6.55
CA HIS A 28 -15.00 -0.30 -7.10
C HIS A 28 -15.26 0.72 -6.00
N HIS A 29 -14.35 1.69 -5.87
CA HIS A 29 -14.59 2.85 -5.04
C HIS A 29 -15.73 3.67 -5.65
N ALA A 30 -16.65 4.15 -4.82
CA ALA A 30 -17.67 5.08 -5.30
C ALA A 30 -16.96 6.31 -5.87
N LYS A 31 -17.34 6.70 -7.09
CA LYS A 31 -16.81 7.90 -7.75
C LYS A 31 -16.97 9.11 -6.83
N LEU A 32 -15.90 9.89 -6.70
CA LEU A 32 -15.92 11.10 -5.90
C LEU A 32 -16.84 12.14 -6.55
N PRO A 33 -17.55 12.95 -5.74
CA PRO A 33 -18.18 14.16 -6.24
C PRO A 33 -17.14 15.10 -6.85
N THR A 34 -17.57 16.03 -7.70
CA THR A 34 -16.68 17.02 -8.31
C THR A 34 -15.98 17.86 -7.23
N LEU A 35 -14.72 18.23 -7.47
CA LEU A 35 -13.96 19.09 -6.56
C LEU A 35 -14.70 20.39 -6.22
N LYS A 36 -15.38 21.00 -7.20
CA LYS A 36 -16.23 22.18 -7.00
C LYS A 36 -17.28 21.94 -5.92
N TYR A 37 -18.04 20.84 -6.03
CA TYR A 37 -19.06 20.49 -5.05
C TYR A 37 -18.47 20.24 -3.65
N VAL A 38 -17.32 19.56 -3.57
CA VAL A 38 -16.71 19.29 -2.26
C VAL A 38 -16.21 20.59 -1.61
N ARG A 39 -15.63 21.51 -2.39
CA ARG A 39 -15.17 22.83 -1.92
C ARG A 39 -16.30 23.76 -1.48
N GLU A 40 -17.53 23.55 -1.93
CA GLU A 40 -18.70 24.26 -1.40
C GLU A 40 -19.02 23.84 0.05
N LEU A 41 -18.69 22.60 0.41
CA LEU A 41 -19.08 21.99 1.68
C LEU A 41 -17.97 21.94 2.73
N LEU A 42 -16.73 21.80 2.27
CA LEU A 42 -15.57 21.50 3.12
C LEU A 42 -14.41 22.42 2.78
N ASP A 43 -13.61 22.69 3.81
CA ASP A 43 -12.27 23.23 3.69
C ASP A 43 -11.26 22.16 4.11
N TYR A 44 -10.06 22.22 3.54
CA TYR A 44 -9.00 21.23 3.75
C TYR A 44 -7.68 21.95 4.00
N ASN A 45 -7.03 21.62 5.11
CA ASN A 45 -5.70 22.12 5.41
C ASN A 45 -4.63 21.09 4.99
N PRO A 46 -3.81 21.38 3.96
CA PRO A 46 -2.81 20.43 3.46
C PRO A 46 -1.70 20.07 4.45
N SER A 47 -1.34 20.96 5.39
CA SER A 47 -0.24 20.69 6.33
C SER A 47 -0.68 19.77 7.46
N SER A 48 -1.94 19.85 7.89
CA SER A 48 -2.48 19.03 8.98
C SER A 48 -3.34 17.86 8.52
N GLY A 49 -3.79 17.86 7.27
CA GLY A 49 -4.72 16.85 6.75
C GLY A 49 -6.17 17.03 7.23
N VAL A 50 -6.47 18.08 7.98
CA VAL A 50 -7.77 18.26 8.64
C VAL A 50 -8.77 18.85 7.67
N PHE A 51 -9.96 18.23 7.62
CA PHE A 51 -11.14 18.78 6.96
C PHE A 51 -12.04 19.50 7.96
N THR A 52 -12.49 20.69 7.62
CA THR A 52 -13.50 21.45 8.38
C THR A 52 -14.74 21.71 7.55
N ARG A 53 -15.89 21.91 8.19
CA ARG A 53 -17.16 22.19 7.51
C ARG A 53 -17.27 23.65 7.12
N LYS A 54 -17.63 23.95 5.87
CA LYS A 54 -17.98 25.31 5.43
C LYS A 54 -19.46 25.65 5.63
N ILE A 55 -20.31 24.63 5.75
CA ILE A 55 -21.74 24.81 5.96
C ILE A 55 -22.22 24.11 7.23
N SER A 56 -23.25 24.70 7.85
CA SER A 56 -24.03 24.05 8.89
C SER A 56 -24.92 22.97 8.28
N LYS A 57 -24.87 21.74 8.78
CA LYS A 57 -25.75 20.65 8.34
C LYS A 57 -25.89 19.57 9.41
N GLY A 58 -27.13 19.13 9.68
CA GLY A 58 -27.42 18.01 10.59
C GLY A 58 -26.90 18.24 12.01
N GLY A 59 -27.06 19.46 12.54
CA GLY A 59 -26.59 19.82 13.88
C GLY A 59 -25.07 19.96 14.02
N LYS A 60 -24.32 20.01 12.91
CA LYS A 60 -22.87 20.27 12.91
C LYS A 60 -22.60 21.71 12.49
N SER A 61 -21.81 22.43 13.28
CA SER A 61 -21.45 23.83 13.05
C SER A 61 -20.42 23.99 11.95
N VAL A 62 -20.41 25.19 11.35
CA VAL A 62 -19.32 25.65 10.48
C VAL A 62 -18.01 25.66 11.28
N GLY A 63 -16.89 25.31 10.64
CA GLY A 63 -15.56 25.21 11.24
C GLY A 63 -15.29 23.90 11.99
N SER A 64 -16.32 23.12 12.34
CA SER A 64 -16.11 21.83 13.01
C SER A 64 -15.42 20.81 12.09
N VAL A 65 -14.61 19.92 12.70
CA VAL A 65 -13.90 18.85 11.95
C VAL A 65 -14.90 17.92 11.27
N ALA A 66 -14.70 17.67 9.99
CA ALA A 66 -15.57 16.84 9.18
C ALA A 66 -15.26 15.34 9.33
N GLY A 67 -16.33 14.54 9.23
CA GLY A 67 -16.25 13.08 9.26
C GLY A 67 -16.11 12.48 10.65
N SER A 68 -15.93 11.16 10.67
CA SER A 68 -15.73 10.36 11.88
C SER A 68 -14.66 9.30 11.63
N ILE A 69 -13.98 8.88 12.70
CA ILE A 69 -13.05 7.75 12.66
C ILE A 69 -13.85 6.45 12.70
N ASP A 70 -13.51 5.50 11.83
CA ASP A 70 -14.09 4.16 11.85
C ASP A 70 -13.28 3.20 12.76
N ARG A 71 -13.73 1.93 12.83
CA ARG A 71 -13.07 0.89 13.63
C ARG A 71 -11.64 0.59 13.18
N ASP A 72 -11.29 0.90 11.93
CA ASP A 72 -9.98 0.67 11.33
C ASP A 72 -9.04 1.88 11.48
N GLY A 73 -9.49 2.92 12.20
CA GLY A 73 -8.73 4.16 12.41
C GLY A 73 -8.73 5.10 11.20
N ARG A 74 -9.60 4.87 10.21
CA ARG A 74 -9.70 5.69 9.00
C ARG A 74 -10.79 6.75 9.18
N ARG A 75 -10.51 7.98 8.77
CA ARG A 75 -11.52 9.03 8.75
C ARG A 75 -12.42 8.89 7.52
N ARG A 76 -13.72 8.98 7.74
CA ARG A 76 -14.76 8.92 6.69
C ARG A 76 -15.64 10.15 6.73
N ILE A 77 -15.87 10.76 5.58
CA ILE A 77 -16.72 11.94 5.42
C ILE A 77 -17.94 11.56 4.57
N THR A 78 -19.13 11.95 5.04
CA THR A 78 -20.38 11.68 4.33
C THR A 78 -20.74 12.86 3.44
N LEU A 79 -20.85 12.61 2.13
CA LEU A 79 -21.26 13.59 1.12
C LEU A 79 -22.45 12.98 0.33
N LYS A 80 -23.56 13.72 0.21
CA LYS A 80 -24.82 13.23 -0.42
C LYS A 80 -25.28 11.84 0.06
N GLY A 81 -25.11 11.53 1.35
CA GLY A 81 -25.50 10.23 1.91
C GLY A 81 -24.49 9.08 1.67
N VAL A 82 -23.42 9.31 0.92
CA VAL A 82 -22.36 8.34 0.66
C VAL A 82 -21.14 8.64 1.53
N LYS A 83 -20.55 7.60 2.12
CA LYS A 83 -19.34 7.70 2.96
C LYS A 83 -18.09 7.50 2.10
N TYR A 84 -17.21 8.50 2.10
CA TYR A 84 -15.93 8.46 1.41
C TYR A 84 -14.78 8.49 2.42
N PHE A 85 -13.66 7.85 2.09
CA PHE A 85 -12.43 8.03 2.87
C PHE A 85 -11.92 9.45 2.71
N SER A 86 -11.55 10.10 3.82
CA SER A 86 -11.00 11.45 3.81
C SER A 86 -9.70 11.54 3.02
N SER A 87 -8.83 10.52 3.05
CA SER A 87 -7.61 10.46 2.25
C SER A 87 -7.87 10.58 0.74
N ARG A 88 -8.95 9.99 0.23
CA ARG A 88 -9.37 10.13 -1.18
C ARG A 88 -9.88 11.54 -1.49
N ILE A 89 -10.60 12.14 -0.56
CA ILE A 89 -11.03 13.54 -0.70
C ILE A 89 -9.82 14.47 -0.66
N ALA A 90 -8.83 14.21 0.22
CA ALA A 90 -7.61 15.00 0.31
C ALA A 90 -6.84 14.93 -1.01
N TRP A 91 -6.71 13.74 -1.60
CA TRP A 91 -6.12 13.57 -2.93
C TRP A 91 -6.83 14.42 -3.99
N LEU A 92 -8.17 14.45 -3.99
CA LEU A 92 -8.95 15.30 -4.89
C LEU A 92 -8.68 16.80 -4.67
N PHE A 93 -8.49 17.25 -3.41
CA PHE A 93 -8.10 18.64 -3.13
C PHE A 93 -6.70 18.98 -3.63
N LEU A 94 -5.76 18.04 -3.52
CA LEU A 94 -4.36 18.22 -3.89
C LEU A 94 -4.13 18.16 -5.40
N THR A 95 -4.82 17.26 -6.09
CA THR A 95 -4.57 16.97 -7.52
C THR A 95 -5.69 17.43 -8.45
N GLY A 96 -6.89 17.68 -7.93
CA GLY A 96 -8.08 17.94 -8.73
C GLY A 96 -8.70 16.70 -9.38
N GLN A 97 -8.11 15.51 -9.18
CA GLN A 97 -8.51 14.28 -9.85
C GLN A 97 -9.01 13.21 -8.86
N ASP A 98 -9.96 12.38 -9.31
CA ASP A 98 -10.36 11.18 -8.59
C ASP A 98 -9.29 10.10 -8.77
N PRO A 99 -8.75 9.49 -7.71
CA PRO A 99 -7.75 8.43 -7.84
C PRO A 99 -8.30 7.14 -8.46
N GLY A 100 -9.61 7.06 -8.76
CA GLY A 100 -10.22 5.92 -9.43
C GLY A 100 -10.04 4.65 -8.60
N ASP A 101 -9.50 3.61 -9.23
CA ASP A 101 -9.25 2.32 -8.59
C ASP A 101 -7.94 2.28 -7.78
N ALA A 102 -7.13 3.33 -7.82
CA ALA A 102 -5.92 3.42 -7.02
C ALA A 102 -6.25 3.66 -5.53
N GLU A 103 -5.33 3.24 -4.66
CA GLU A 103 -5.40 3.47 -3.22
C GLU A 103 -4.55 4.66 -2.83
N ILE A 104 -5.02 5.43 -1.85
CA ILE A 104 -4.24 6.48 -1.22
C ILE A 104 -3.59 5.88 0.03
N ASP A 105 -2.28 5.69 -0.03
CA ASP A 105 -1.45 5.14 1.05
C ASP A 105 -0.88 6.26 1.93
N HIS A 106 -0.78 5.97 3.22
CA HIS A 106 -0.25 6.86 4.25
C HIS A 106 1.21 6.49 4.52
N ILE A 107 2.15 7.35 4.11
CA ILE A 107 3.60 7.08 4.18
C ILE A 107 4.05 6.72 5.61
N ASN A 108 3.55 7.43 6.62
CA ASN A 108 3.87 7.20 8.02
C ASN A 108 3.05 6.07 8.67
N ARG A 109 2.11 5.45 7.94
CA ARG A 109 1.17 4.40 8.38
C ARG A 109 0.11 4.87 9.39
N ASN A 110 0.05 6.16 9.70
CA ASN A 110 -1.04 6.75 10.47
C ASN A 110 -2.22 7.05 9.52
N ARG A 111 -3.23 6.18 9.56
CA ARG A 111 -4.44 6.22 8.72
C ARG A 111 -5.34 7.45 8.93
N SER A 112 -5.06 8.22 9.98
CA SER A 112 -5.81 9.43 10.34
C SER A 112 -5.08 10.72 9.97
N ASP A 113 -3.82 10.62 9.58
CA ASP A 113 -2.98 11.75 9.16
C ASP A 113 -3.08 11.91 7.65
N ASP A 114 -4.09 12.66 7.22
CA ASP A 114 -4.31 12.93 5.80
C ASP A 114 -3.48 14.10 5.27
N SER A 115 -2.39 14.50 5.94
CA SER A 115 -1.56 15.62 5.48
C SER A 115 -0.95 15.35 4.10
N ALA A 116 -0.79 16.40 3.30
CA ALA A 116 -0.33 16.29 1.92
C ALA A 116 1.04 15.62 1.79
N ALA A 117 1.95 15.89 2.73
CA ALA A 117 3.27 15.27 2.78
C ALA A 117 3.23 13.77 3.13
N ASN A 118 2.10 13.28 3.66
CA ASN A 118 1.93 11.91 4.11
C ASN A 118 1.11 11.04 3.14
N LEU A 119 0.49 11.62 2.12
CA LEU A 119 -0.33 10.87 1.16
C LEU A 119 0.43 10.54 -0.13
N ARG A 120 0.21 9.34 -0.67
CA ARG A 120 0.69 8.95 -2.01
C ARG A 120 -0.30 8.04 -2.72
N ILE A 121 -0.29 8.06 -4.05
CA ILE A 121 -0.99 7.06 -4.86
C ILE A 121 -0.26 5.72 -4.77
N SER A 122 -1.02 4.63 -4.71
CA SER A 122 -0.48 3.29 -4.58
C SER A 122 -1.43 2.25 -5.16
N THR A 123 -0.86 1.13 -5.59
CA THR A 123 -1.62 -0.09 -5.83
C THR A 123 -1.92 -0.80 -4.50
N ARG A 124 -2.94 -1.65 -4.48
CA ARG A 124 -3.27 -2.50 -3.32
C ARG A 124 -2.06 -3.26 -2.78
N VAL A 125 -1.26 -3.85 -3.68
CA VAL A 125 -0.08 -4.64 -3.29
C VAL A 125 0.97 -3.77 -2.63
N GLN A 126 1.14 -2.53 -3.12
CA GLN A 126 2.06 -1.57 -2.55
C GLN A 126 1.60 -1.09 -1.16
N ASN A 127 0.33 -0.70 -1.02
CA ASN A 127 -0.25 -0.32 0.27
C ASN A 127 -0.19 -1.48 1.29
N ALA A 128 -0.52 -2.70 0.87
CA ALA A 128 -0.45 -3.89 1.73
C ALA A 128 0.99 -4.23 2.19
N ARG A 129 2.02 -3.78 1.47
CA ARG A 129 3.42 -3.90 1.91
C ARG A 129 3.82 -2.82 2.90
N ASN A 130 3.12 -1.68 2.92
CA ASN A 130 3.34 -0.59 3.88
C ASN A 130 2.78 -0.94 5.27
N THR A 131 3.35 -1.97 5.91
CA THR A 131 2.88 -2.52 7.17
C THR A 131 3.80 -2.19 8.34
N GLY A 132 3.28 -2.42 9.55
CA GLY A 132 4.06 -2.41 10.78
C GLY A 132 5.16 -3.47 10.81
N LEU A 133 5.95 -3.46 11.89
CA LEU A 133 6.71 -4.64 12.28
C LEU A 133 5.73 -5.78 12.58
N ARG A 134 6.04 -6.98 12.10
CA ARG A 134 5.27 -8.16 12.50
C ARG A 134 5.59 -8.49 13.96
N SER A 135 4.61 -9.02 14.70
CA SER A 135 4.78 -9.41 16.10
C SER A 135 5.84 -10.50 16.31
N ASP A 136 6.07 -11.34 15.30
CA ASP A 136 7.08 -12.41 15.30
C ASP A 136 8.48 -11.92 14.88
N ASN A 137 8.65 -10.63 14.60
CA ASN A 137 9.96 -10.08 14.26
C ASN A 137 10.81 -9.78 15.51
N GLN A 138 11.64 -10.75 15.88
CA GLN A 138 12.55 -10.68 17.03
C GLN A 138 13.71 -9.69 16.87
N VAL A 139 13.96 -9.18 15.66
CA VAL A 139 15.08 -8.27 15.36
C VAL A 139 14.68 -6.80 15.52
N GLY A 140 13.37 -6.49 15.51
CA GLY A 140 12.88 -5.12 15.65
C GLY A 140 13.09 -4.22 14.41
N VAL A 141 13.57 -4.78 13.30
CA VAL A 141 13.77 -4.05 12.03
C VAL A 141 12.97 -4.73 10.93
N GLN A 142 12.08 -3.97 10.27
CA GLN A 142 11.24 -4.49 9.18
C GLN A 142 12.14 -5.02 8.05
N CYS A 143 11.72 -6.12 7.42
CA CYS A 143 12.48 -6.80 6.36
C CYS A 143 13.77 -7.50 6.83
N VAL A 144 14.10 -7.47 8.12
CA VAL A 144 15.28 -8.14 8.68
C VAL A 144 14.81 -9.24 9.64
N GLY A 145 15.43 -10.42 9.55
CA GLY A 145 15.21 -11.52 10.48
C GLY A 145 16.49 -12.31 10.71
N ARG A 146 16.54 -13.08 11.79
CA ARG A 146 17.67 -13.98 12.08
C ARG A 146 17.57 -15.26 11.26
N ILE A 147 18.73 -15.75 10.82
CA ILE A 147 18.91 -17.08 10.22
C ILE A 147 20.08 -17.77 10.91
N GLY A 148 20.00 -19.08 11.12
CA GLY A 148 21.11 -19.89 11.62
C GLY A 148 21.98 -20.44 10.50
N LYS A 149 23.27 -20.61 10.76
CA LYS A 149 24.20 -21.42 9.96
C LYS A 149 24.34 -22.81 10.57
N GLY A 150 24.81 -23.78 9.78
CA GLY A 150 25.13 -25.12 10.26
C GLY A 150 26.23 -25.18 11.34
N SER A 151 26.99 -24.08 11.51
CA SER A 151 28.02 -23.92 12.55
C SER A 151 27.47 -23.46 13.92
N GLY A 152 26.16 -23.22 14.06
CA GLY A 152 25.56 -22.62 15.25
C GLY A 152 25.62 -21.08 15.31
N GLU A 153 26.32 -20.45 14.36
CA GLU A 153 26.37 -18.99 14.21
C GLU A 153 25.06 -18.44 13.62
N THR A 154 24.59 -17.30 14.11
CA THR A 154 23.43 -16.58 13.54
C THR A 154 23.86 -15.40 12.67
N LEU A 155 23.05 -15.13 11.64
CA LEU A 155 23.19 -13.94 10.79
C LEU A 155 21.86 -13.19 10.72
N LEU A 156 21.94 -11.90 10.42
CA LEU A 156 20.80 -11.08 10.02
C LEU A 156 20.63 -11.15 8.51
N LEU A 157 19.45 -11.55 8.06
CA LEU A 157 19.08 -11.55 6.65
C LEU A 157 18.07 -10.42 6.38
N ALA A 158 18.52 -9.41 5.63
CA ALA A 158 17.67 -8.36 5.10
C ALA A 158 17.08 -8.78 3.74
N ARG A 159 15.78 -8.57 3.54
CA ARG A 159 15.04 -8.94 2.33
C ARG A 159 14.09 -7.83 1.89
N VAL A 160 14.34 -7.23 0.72
CA VAL A 160 13.46 -6.22 0.12
C VAL A 160 12.87 -6.76 -1.18
N VAL A 161 11.54 -6.64 -1.32
CA VAL A 161 10.80 -7.11 -2.50
C VAL A 161 9.97 -5.96 -3.04
N THR A 162 10.26 -5.52 -4.27
CA THR A 162 9.51 -4.48 -4.99
C THR A 162 9.13 -5.02 -6.36
N GLY A 163 7.82 -5.05 -6.66
CA GLY A 163 7.32 -5.72 -7.87
C GLY A 163 7.81 -7.16 -7.99
N SER A 164 8.52 -7.46 -9.08
CA SER A 164 9.18 -8.74 -9.38
C SER A 164 10.61 -8.83 -8.87
N VAL A 165 11.20 -7.72 -8.42
CA VAL A 165 12.59 -7.66 -7.95
C VAL A 165 12.66 -8.13 -6.50
N ARG A 166 13.59 -9.05 -6.24
CA ARG A 166 13.89 -9.58 -4.91
C ARG A 166 15.36 -9.37 -4.61
N GLU A 167 15.66 -8.46 -3.69
CA GLU A 167 17.02 -8.23 -3.22
C GLU A 167 17.17 -8.77 -1.79
N ARG A 168 18.30 -9.41 -1.51
CA ARG A 168 18.63 -9.95 -0.20
C ARG A 168 20.10 -9.74 0.13
N LYS A 169 20.40 -9.47 1.40
CA LYS A 169 21.77 -9.34 1.90
C LYS A 169 21.85 -9.84 3.34
N THR A 170 22.96 -10.49 3.67
CA THR A 170 23.26 -10.95 5.02
C THR A 170 24.22 -10.02 5.73
N PHE A 171 24.10 -9.95 7.06
CA PHE A 171 24.93 -9.18 7.96
C PHE A 171 25.25 -10.02 9.21
N PRO A 172 26.36 -9.76 9.90
CA PRO A 172 26.61 -10.35 11.22
C PRO A 172 25.46 -10.06 12.19
N ASP A 173 25.14 -10.99 13.08
CA ASP A 173 24.17 -10.78 14.19
C ASP A 173 24.83 -10.00 15.34
N THR A 174 25.28 -8.79 15.01
CA THR A 174 25.81 -7.79 15.95
C THR A 174 25.02 -6.49 15.84
N ASN A 175 25.24 -5.57 16.77
CA ASN A 175 24.57 -4.27 16.74
C ASN A 175 24.98 -3.45 15.49
N GLU A 176 26.24 -3.50 15.08
CA GLU A 176 26.75 -2.85 13.87
C GLU A 176 26.13 -3.48 12.62
N GLY A 177 26.01 -4.83 12.61
CA GLY A 177 25.33 -5.57 11.56
C GLY A 177 23.86 -5.19 11.43
N LEU A 178 23.18 -4.98 12.56
CA LEU A 178 21.79 -4.51 12.60
C LEU A 178 21.63 -3.09 12.04
N GLN A 179 22.52 -2.17 12.40
CA GLN A 179 22.51 -0.81 11.84
C GLN A 179 22.80 -0.82 10.33
N ALA A 180 23.75 -1.64 9.89
CA ALA A 180 24.07 -1.82 8.47
C ALA A 180 22.88 -2.41 7.71
N ALA A 181 22.20 -3.42 8.27
CA ALA A 181 20.99 -4.01 7.71
C ALA A 181 19.87 -2.97 7.58
N ARG A 182 19.64 -2.16 8.62
CA ARG A 182 18.64 -1.07 8.60
C ARG A 182 18.94 -0.05 7.50
N LYS A 183 20.18 0.44 7.42
CA LYS A 183 20.60 1.39 6.38
C LYS A 183 20.44 0.80 4.97
N TRP A 184 20.80 -0.47 4.79
CA TRP A 184 20.65 -1.15 3.52
C TRP A 184 19.19 -1.30 3.10
N VAL A 185 18.29 -1.68 4.03
CA VAL A 185 16.85 -1.75 3.77
C VAL A 185 16.29 -0.38 3.39
N LEU A 186 16.67 0.69 4.09
CA LEU A 186 16.24 2.05 3.77
C LEU A 186 16.69 2.46 2.36
N ARG A 187 17.96 2.22 2.02
CA ARG A 187 18.49 2.50 0.68
C ARG A 187 17.77 1.71 -0.41
N MET A 188 17.46 0.44 -0.17
CA MET A 188 16.75 -0.38 -1.16
C MET A 188 15.29 0.04 -1.30
N LYS A 189 14.65 0.41 -0.19
CA LYS A 189 13.32 1.05 -0.26
C LYS A 189 13.40 2.33 -1.08
N GLU A 190 14.36 3.23 -0.83
CA GLU A 190 14.54 4.48 -1.59
C GLU A 190 14.81 4.24 -3.08
N LYS A 191 15.78 3.38 -3.41
CA LYS A 191 16.14 2.98 -4.78
C LYS A 191 14.94 2.50 -5.58
N HIS A 192 14.05 1.74 -4.94
CA HIS A 192 12.86 1.21 -5.57
C HIS A 192 11.60 2.05 -5.30
N HIS A 193 11.68 3.09 -4.45
CA HIS A 193 10.59 4.02 -4.16
C HIS A 193 10.36 4.99 -5.33
N SER A 194 11.38 5.25 -6.15
CA SER A 194 11.24 6.02 -7.41
C SER A 194 10.36 5.31 -8.45
N GLU A 195 10.13 4.00 -8.34
CA GLU A 195 9.09 3.29 -9.10
C GLU A 195 7.65 3.66 -8.66
N PHE A 196 7.48 4.37 -7.54
CA PHE A 196 6.18 4.80 -7.01
C PHE A 196 5.85 6.26 -7.38
N SER A 197 6.84 7.04 -7.82
CA SER A 197 6.66 8.40 -8.32
C SER A 197 6.36 8.45 -9.82
N SER A 198 6.52 7.34 -10.55
CA SER A 198 6.45 7.29 -12.01
C SER A 198 5.14 6.73 -12.60
N MET A 199 4.10 6.53 -11.80
CA MET A 199 2.75 6.22 -12.31
C MET A 199 1.82 7.38 -11.98
N GLY A 200 1.86 8.43 -12.81
CA GLY A 200 0.95 9.57 -12.66
C GLY A 200 1.38 10.88 -13.33
N ALA A 201 2.34 10.89 -14.26
CA ALA A 201 2.26 11.87 -15.34
C ALA A 201 1.17 11.38 -16.30
N PHE A 202 -0.09 11.62 -15.93
CA PHE A 202 -1.18 11.56 -16.90
C PHE A 202 -0.95 12.75 -17.82
N ASN A 203 -0.36 12.47 -18.98
CA ASN A 203 -0.27 13.44 -20.07
C ASN A 203 -1.68 13.93 -20.41
N ASP A 204 -1.75 15.23 -20.72
CA ASP A 204 -2.93 16.02 -21.08
C ASP A 204 -3.85 15.36 -22.13
#